data_AF-K6H592-F1
#
_entry.id   AF-K6H592-F1
#
_cell.length_a   1.000
_cell.length_b   1.000
_cell.length_c   1.000
_cell.angle_alpha   90.00
_cell.angle_beta   90.00
_cell.angle_gamma   90.00
#
_symmetry.space_group_name_H-M   'P 1'
#
loop_
_entity.id
_entity.type
_entity.pdbx_description
1 polymer ?
#
loop_
_entity_poly.entity_id
_entity_poly.type
_entity_poly.pdbx_seq_one_letter_code
_entity_poly.pdbx_strand_id
1 'polypeptide(L)'
;MLRFFLFPFVAALVALACLPALAHAAGPERVGGPCRYESYPGTAAFVDVKAWQPESPTAGVPTPYPPLTVTFTFTPAQPIANEPLYRPGAVHTFTLINSMPPGPRFAAKYGITAGATVPCQLRIIRQGTCSPVVFEFPGIDRADYFELTGKP
;
A
#
# COMPACT_ATOMS: atom_id res chain seq x y z
N MET A 1 -81.01 -37.33 17.84
CA MET A 1 -80.59 -38.39 18.78
C MET A 1 -79.08 -38.50 18.65
N LEU A 2 -78.23 -37.80 19.42
CA LEU A 2 -77.93 -37.83 20.86
C LEU A 2 -77.50 -39.22 21.39
N ARG A 3 -76.18 -39.40 21.58
CA ARG A 3 -75.48 -39.78 22.84
C ARG A 3 -74.11 -40.37 22.50
N PHE A 4 -72.99 -39.65 22.73
CA PHE A 4 -72.21 -39.57 23.99
C PHE A 4 -71.70 -40.92 24.48
N PHE A 5 -70.37 -41.11 24.49
CA PHE A 5 -69.54 -41.59 25.62
C PHE A 5 -68.07 -41.29 25.24
N LEU A 6 -67.44 -40.25 25.81
CA LEU A 6 -66.66 -40.21 27.07
C LEU A 6 -65.19 -40.64 26.89
N PHE A 7 -64.32 -39.62 26.97
CA PHE A 7 -62.90 -39.55 27.33
C PHE A 7 -62.29 -40.77 28.06
N PRO A 8 -60.97 -41.06 27.97
CA PRO A 8 -60.02 -40.16 28.64
C PRO A 8 -58.52 -40.14 28.22
N PHE A 9 -57.78 -39.26 28.90
CA PHE A 9 -56.33 -39.29 29.18
C PHE A 9 -55.36 -39.18 27.98
N VAL A 10 -54.55 -38.11 27.95
CA VAL A 10 -53.19 -38.09 28.51
C VAL A 10 -52.60 -36.68 28.30
N ALA A 11 -51.99 -36.15 29.36
CA ALA A 11 -51.26 -34.90 29.40
C ALA A 11 -49.99 -34.93 28.52
N ALA A 12 -49.70 -33.85 27.82
CA ALA A 12 -48.38 -33.60 27.26
C ALA A 12 -47.94 -32.16 27.54
N LEU A 13 -47.12 -32.05 28.57
CA LEU A 13 -46.24 -30.93 28.90
C LEU A 13 -45.23 -30.74 27.76
N VAL A 14 -45.09 -29.54 27.18
CA VAL A 14 -43.83 -29.14 26.50
C VAL A 14 -43.48 -27.70 26.85
N ALA A 15 -42.58 -27.60 27.83
CA ALA A 15 -41.45 -26.68 27.97
C ALA A 15 -41.59 -25.24 27.44
N LEU A 16 -41.90 -24.35 28.39
CA LEU A 16 -41.47 -22.95 28.38
C LEU A 16 -39.94 -22.91 28.58
N ALA A 17 -39.16 -22.98 27.50
CA ALA A 17 -37.70 -22.91 27.56
C ALA A 17 -37.17 -21.67 26.83
N CYS A 18 -36.62 -20.75 27.63
CA CYS A 18 -35.53 -19.82 27.32
C CYS A 18 -35.53 -19.15 25.93
N LEU A 19 -36.02 -17.92 25.86
CA LEU A 19 -35.54 -16.95 24.87
C LEU A 19 -34.13 -16.49 25.31
N PRO A 20 -33.05 -16.80 24.57
CA PRO A 20 -31.82 -16.06 24.77
C PRO A 20 -32.00 -14.70 24.13
N ALA A 21 -31.93 -13.64 24.93
CA ALA A 21 -31.67 -12.31 24.44
C ALA A 21 -30.39 -12.37 23.59
N LEU A 22 -30.52 -12.22 22.27
CA LEU A 22 -29.40 -11.97 21.36
C LEU A 22 -28.87 -10.55 21.64
N ALA A 23 -28.14 -10.42 22.75
CA ALA A 23 -27.25 -9.31 22.97
C ALA A 23 -26.17 -9.38 21.89
N HIS A 24 -26.38 -8.64 20.80
CA HIS A 24 -25.31 -8.34 19.86
C HIS A 24 -24.30 -7.50 20.62
N ALA A 25 -23.28 -8.17 21.16
CA ALA A 25 -22.06 -7.49 21.57
C ALA A 25 -21.52 -6.80 20.31
N ALA A 26 -21.74 -5.48 20.20
CA ALA A 26 -21.00 -4.64 19.28
C ALA A 26 -19.54 -4.81 19.67
N GLY A 27 -18.81 -5.64 18.91
CA GLY A 27 -17.38 -5.80 19.09
C GLY A 27 -16.70 -4.43 18.97
N PRO A 28 -15.51 -4.26 19.57
CA PRO A 28 -14.78 -3.01 19.49
C PRO A 28 -14.68 -2.54 18.04
N GLU A 29 -14.99 -1.26 17.80
CA GLU A 29 -14.86 -0.64 16.48
C GLU A 29 -13.46 -0.89 15.95
N ARG A 30 -13.35 -1.67 14.87
CA ARG A 30 -12.07 -2.03 14.28
C ARG A 30 -11.49 -0.79 13.60
N VAL A 31 -10.64 -0.05 14.31
CA VAL A 31 -9.83 1.02 13.74
C VAL A 31 -8.72 0.39 12.91
N GLY A 32 -8.94 0.32 11.60
CA GLY A 32 -7.95 -0.17 10.63
C GLY A 32 -8.42 -1.38 9.82
N GLY A 33 -8.36 -1.23 8.49
CA GLY A 33 -8.57 -2.27 7.50
C GLY A 33 -7.43 -2.26 6.47
N PRO A 34 -7.36 -3.27 5.57
CA PRO A 34 -6.33 -3.32 4.54
C PRO A 34 -6.38 -2.06 3.67
N CYS A 35 -5.22 -1.52 3.32
CA CYS A 35 -5.14 -0.35 2.48
C CYS A 35 -5.58 -0.68 1.05
N ARG A 36 -6.47 0.15 0.50
CA ARG A 36 -6.88 0.06 -0.91
C ARG A 36 -6.35 1.26 -1.65
N TYR A 37 -5.83 1.00 -2.84
CA TYR A 37 -5.27 2.01 -3.72
C TYR A 37 -5.97 1.96 -5.06
N GLU A 38 -6.20 3.15 -5.63
CA GLU A 38 -6.45 3.31 -7.05
C GLU A 38 -5.12 3.44 -7.77
N SER A 39 -5.00 2.89 -8.99
CA SER A 39 -3.74 2.83 -9.73
C SER A 39 -3.88 3.54 -11.06
N TYR A 40 -2.92 4.41 -11.36
CA TYR A 40 -2.83 5.19 -12.58
C TYR A 40 -1.56 4.79 -13.32
N PRO A 41 -1.67 4.08 -14.44
CA PRO A 41 -0.50 3.71 -15.23
C PRO A 41 0.11 4.95 -15.90
N GLY A 42 1.41 4.91 -16.13
CA GLY A 42 2.16 5.98 -16.78
C GLY A 42 3.64 5.64 -16.92
N THR A 43 4.45 6.69 -16.95
CA THR A 43 5.91 6.59 -17.05
C THR A 43 6.57 7.49 -16.02
N ALA A 44 7.74 7.07 -15.56
CA ALA A 44 8.62 7.91 -14.75
C ALA A 44 9.86 8.26 -15.57
N ALA A 45 10.18 9.56 -15.64
CA ALA A 45 11.42 10.05 -16.24
C ALA A 45 12.38 10.45 -15.12
N PHE A 46 13.54 9.81 -15.05
CA PHE A 46 14.59 10.17 -14.09
C PHE A 46 15.20 11.51 -14.49
N VAL A 47 14.97 12.56 -13.71
CA VAL A 47 15.39 13.93 -14.03
C VAL A 47 16.84 14.20 -13.61
N ASP A 48 17.27 13.65 -12.47
CA ASP A 48 18.62 13.82 -11.95
C ASP A 48 19.09 12.54 -11.24
N VAL A 49 20.37 12.20 -11.43
CA VAL A 49 21.04 11.07 -10.78
C VAL A 49 22.43 11.55 -10.39
N LYS A 50 22.64 11.82 -9.10
CA LYS A 50 23.88 12.40 -8.59
C LYS A 50 24.31 11.78 -7.27
N ALA A 51 25.57 12.01 -6.91
CA ALA A 51 26.06 11.68 -5.58
C ALA A 51 25.20 12.39 -4.52
N TRP A 52 24.80 11.66 -3.48
CA TRP A 52 24.09 12.27 -2.37
C TRP A 52 24.99 13.25 -1.61
N GLN A 53 24.44 14.43 -1.35
CA GLN A 53 25.09 15.48 -0.58
C GLN A 53 24.26 15.72 0.68
N PRO A 54 24.61 15.09 1.82
CA PRO A 54 23.86 15.29 3.05
C PRO A 54 24.08 16.72 3.59
N GLU A 55 23.03 17.33 4.13
CA GLU A 55 23.10 18.68 4.73
C GLU A 55 23.90 18.71 6.04
N SER A 56 24.06 17.54 6.69
CA SER A 56 24.88 17.37 7.88
C SER A 56 25.48 15.95 7.92
N PRO A 57 26.56 15.71 8.69
CA PRO A 57 27.17 14.37 8.82
C PRO A 57 26.23 13.29 9.38
N THR A 58 25.12 13.69 10.02
CA THR A 58 24.12 12.79 10.61
C THR A 58 22.82 12.74 9.80
N ALA A 59 22.71 13.50 8.71
CA ALA A 59 21.54 13.48 7.86
C ALA A 59 21.50 12.17 7.08
N GLY A 60 20.36 11.46 7.11
CA GLY A 60 20.06 10.26 6.31
C GLY A 60 20.41 8.91 6.95
N VAL A 61 20.16 7.84 6.20
CA VAL A 61 20.39 6.45 6.66
C VAL A 61 21.80 6.01 6.22
N PRO A 62 22.65 5.52 7.15
CA PRO A 62 23.96 4.99 6.79
C PRO A 62 23.85 3.84 5.79
N THR A 63 24.61 3.93 4.70
CA THR A 63 24.67 2.92 3.64
C THR A 63 26.09 2.34 3.54
N PRO A 64 26.25 1.04 3.22
CA PRO A 64 27.57 0.44 3.00
C PRO A 64 28.18 0.77 1.61
N TYR A 65 27.47 1.59 0.83
CA TYR A 65 27.84 2.07 -0.50
C TYR A 65 27.70 3.60 -0.57
N PRO A 66 28.35 4.28 -1.54
CA PRO A 66 28.11 5.70 -1.80
C PRO A 66 26.67 5.91 -2.29
N PRO A 67 25.79 6.57 -1.52
CA PRO A 67 24.40 6.70 -1.90
C PRO A 67 24.19 7.75 -2.99
N LEU A 68 23.17 7.54 -3.82
CA LEU A 68 22.76 8.46 -4.87
C LEU A 68 21.49 9.22 -4.47
N THR A 69 21.39 10.47 -4.91
CA THR A 69 20.12 11.18 -5.03
C THR A 69 19.59 10.98 -6.45
N VAL A 70 18.49 10.24 -6.54
CA VAL A 70 17.77 10.00 -7.79
C VAL A 70 16.43 10.71 -7.71
N THR A 71 16.15 11.58 -8.67
CA THR A 71 14.85 12.24 -8.79
C THR A 71 14.15 11.84 -10.06
N PHE A 72 12.82 11.86 -10.05
CA PHE A 72 11.99 11.55 -11.20
C PHE A 72 10.73 12.41 -11.25
N THR A 73 10.15 12.54 -12.43
CA THR A 73 8.78 13.05 -12.64
C THR A 73 7.90 11.92 -13.15
N PHE A 74 6.61 11.96 -12.83
CA PHE A 74 5.63 10.99 -13.32
C PHE A 74 4.69 11.63 -14.35
N THR A 75 4.51 10.94 -15.48
CA THR A 75 3.56 11.30 -16.53
C THR A 75 2.52 10.19 -16.68
N PRO A 76 1.22 10.44 -16.40
CA PRO A 76 0.20 9.42 -16.51
C PRO A 76 -0.11 9.11 -17.97
N ALA A 77 -0.49 7.85 -18.25
CA ALA A 77 -0.87 7.40 -19.58
C ALA A 77 -2.20 8.02 -20.05
N GLN A 78 -3.05 8.45 -19.11
CA GLN A 78 -4.29 9.18 -19.35
C GLN A 78 -4.37 10.37 -18.38
N PRO A 79 -4.96 11.51 -18.77
CA PRO A 79 -5.12 12.64 -17.87
C PRO A 79 -5.83 12.24 -16.56
N ILE A 80 -5.25 12.63 -15.43
CA ILE A 80 -5.86 12.46 -14.11
C ILE A 80 -6.49 13.79 -13.72
N ALA A 81 -7.82 13.83 -13.64
CA ALA A 81 -8.57 15.01 -13.26
C ALA A 81 -9.16 14.87 -11.85
N ASN A 82 -9.29 16.00 -11.14
CA ASN A 82 -9.93 16.09 -9.82
C ASN A 82 -9.31 15.20 -8.71
N GLU A 83 -8.02 14.87 -8.83
CA GLU A 83 -7.30 14.08 -7.82
C GLU A 83 -6.37 15.00 -6.99
N PRO A 84 -6.74 15.34 -5.74
CA PRO A 84 -5.99 16.32 -4.93
C PRO A 84 -4.60 15.85 -4.52
N LEU A 85 -4.33 14.55 -4.49
CA LEU A 85 -3.03 13.99 -4.14
C LEU A 85 -2.08 13.92 -5.34
N TYR A 86 -2.58 14.09 -6.57
CA TYR A 86 -1.77 14.15 -7.77
C TYR A 86 -1.37 15.60 -8.08
N ARG A 87 -0.07 15.82 -8.25
CA ARG A 87 0.50 17.11 -8.63
C ARG A 87 1.26 16.96 -9.96
N PRO A 88 0.68 17.38 -11.10
CA PRO A 88 1.33 17.31 -12.39
C PRO A 88 2.72 17.98 -12.38
N GLY A 89 3.72 17.32 -12.94
CA GLY A 89 5.09 17.84 -13.03
C GLY A 89 5.86 17.87 -11.70
N ALA A 90 5.31 17.33 -10.61
CA ALA A 90 6.04 17.23 -9.35
C ALA A 90 7.30 16.36 -9.51
N VAL A 91 8.39 16.82 -8.89
CA VAL A 91 9.65 16.07 -8.80
C VAL A 91 9.62 15.26 -7.51
N HIS A 92 9.91 13.96 -7.63
CA HIS A 92 9.91 13.00 -6.55
C HIS A 92 11.30 12.39 -6.37
N THR A 93 11.61 11.94 -5.16
CA THR A 93 12.84 11.19 -4.87
C THR A 93 12.57 9.70 -5.03
N PHE A 94 13.41 9.01 -5.80
CA PHE A 94 13.40 7.56 -5.87
C PHE A 94 14.17 6.99 -4.67
N THR A 95 13.57 6.04 -3.99
CA THR A 95 14.16 5.32 -2.85
C THR A 95 13.91 3.82 -2.98
N LEU A 96 14.70 3.01 -2.29
CA LEU A 96 14.36 1.61 -2.03
C LEU A 96 13.09 1.52 -1.17
N ILE A 97 12.46 0.35 -1.06
CA ILE A 97 11.18 0.23 -0.35
C ILE A 97 11.29 0.55 1.15
N ASN A 98 12.48 0.40 1.73
CA ASN A 98 12.82 0.79 3.10
C ASN A 98 13.23 2.28 3.25
N SER A 99 12.94 3.12 2.25
CA SER A 99 13.28 4.55 2.20
C SER A 99 14.78 4.87 2.11
N MET A 100 15.65 3.89 1.91
CA MET A 100 17.08 4.15 1.68
C MET A 100 17.33 4.70 0.26
N PRO A 101 18.34 5.57 0.07
CA PRO A 101 18.78 5.95 -1.26
C PRO A 101 19.37 4.74 -2.00
N PRO A 102 19.21 4.64 -3.33
CA PRO A 102 19.87 3.59 -4.09
C PRO A 102 21.38 3.82 -4.17
N GLY A 103 22.14 2.74 -4.35
CA GLY A 103 23.55 2.78 -4.68
C GLY A 103 23.81 2.79 -6.20
N PRO A 104 25.07 2.98 -6.62
CA PRO A 104 25.45 3.04 -8.03
C PRO A 104 25.27 1.70 -8.75
N ARG A 105 25.41 0.56 -8.05
CA ARG A 105 25.29 -0.75 -8.70
C ARG A 105 23.83 -1.10 -8.97
N PHE A 106 22.93 -0.72 -8.07
CA PHE A 106 21.48 -0.81 -8.18
C PHE A 106 21.02 0.06 -9.34
N ALA A 107 21.47 1.32 -9.38
CA ALA A 107 21.18 2.21 -10.48
C ALA A 107 21.62 1.63 -11.83
N ALA A 108 22.83 1.09 -11.91
CA ALA A 108 23.33 0.42 -13.12
C ALA A 108 22.50 -0.82 -13.50
N LYS A 109 22.19 -1.70 -12.53
CA LYS A 109 21.41 -2.93 -12.76
C LYS A 109 20.04 -2.64 -13.36
N TYR A 110 19.38 -1.58 -12.89
CA TYR A 110 18.02 -1.22 -13.30
C TYR A 110 17.96 -0.13 -14.37
N GLY A 111 19.10 0.29 -14.93
CA GLY A 111 19.16 1.32 -15.97
C GLY A 111 18.71 2.71 -15.50
N ILE A 112 18.85 3.01 -14.21
CA ILE A 112 18.50 4.31 -13.61
C ILE A 112 19.60 5.31 -13.94
N THR A 113 19.35 6.11 -14.97
CA THR A 113 20.24 7.18 -15.45
C THR A 113 19.42 8.42 -15.75
N ALA A 114 20.03 9.60 -15.67
CA ALA A 114 19.34 10.85 -15.99
C ALA A 114 18.84 10.81 -17.46
N GLY A 115 17.58 11.21 -17.67
CA GLY A 115 16.89 11.13 -18.95
C GLY A 115 16.23 9.78 -19.26
N ALA A 116 16.56 8.70 -18.53
CA ALA A 116 15.92 7.42 -18.75
C ALA A 116 14.45 7.46 -18.33
N THR A 117 13.60 6.82 -19.13
CA THR A 117 12.16 6.72 -18.89
C THR A 117 11.77 5.26 -18.74
N VAL A 118 11.01 4.96 -17.68
CA VAL A 118 10.58 3.59 -17.34
C VAL A 118 9.07 3.54 -17.09
N PRO A 119 8.42 2.37 -17.25
CA PRO A 119 7.05 2.19 -16.79
C PRO A 119 6.91 2.54 -15.31
N CYS A 120 5.83 3.23 -14.96
CA CYS A 120 5.53 3.59 -13.58
C CYS A 120 4.02 3.55 -13.33
N GLN A 121 3.62 3.15 -12.14
CA GLN A 121 2.24 3.25 -11.67
C GLN A 121 2.20 4.17 -10.46
N LEU A 122 1.39 5.22 -10.57
CA LEU A 122 1.02 6.05 -9.44
C LEU A 122 -0.14 5.38 -8.71
N ARG A 123 0.03 5.11 -7.41
CA ARG A 123 -0.99 4.50 -6.55
C ARG A 123 -1.41 5.49 -5.49
N ILE A 124 -2.70 5.79 -5.44
CA ILE A 124 -3.28 6.76 -4.51
C ILE A 124 -4.24 6.04 -3.57
N ILE A 125 -4.08 6.28 -2.26
CA ILE A 125 -4.89 5.62 -1.26
C ILE A 125 -6.37 6.04 -1.38
N ARG A 126 -7.27 5.07 -1.21
CA ARG A 126 -8.73 5.26 -1.14
C ARG A 126 -9.32 4.81 0.18
N GLN A 127 -8.65 3.88 0.86
CA GLN A 127 -9.08 3.35 2.14
C GLN A 127 -7.85 2.94 2.97
N GLY A 128 -7.90 3.18 4.27
CA GLY A 128 -6.83 2.86 5.23
C GLY A 128 -5.95 4.06 5.57
N THR A 129 -4.86 3.81 6.29
CA THR A 129 -3.95 4.83 6.84
C THR A 129 -2.49 4.64 6.38
N CYS A 130 -2.29 3.93 5.26
CA CYS A 130 -0.97 3.78 4.64
C CYS A 130 -0.51 5.07 3.94
N SER A 131 0.68 5.02 3.31
CA SER A 131 1.23 6.09 2.49
C SER A 131 0.21 6.60 1.46
N PRO A 132 -0.13 7.91 1.44
CA PRO A 132 -1.17 8.43 0.56
C PRO A 132 -0.87 8.29 -0.94
N VAL A 133 0.41 8.37 -1.29
CA VAL A 133 0.92 8.33 -2.66
C VAL A 133 2.10 7.35 -2.70
N VAL A 134 2.04 6.40 -3.62
CA VAL A 134 3.09 5.40 -3.85
C VAL A 134 3.39 5.33 -5.34
N PHE A 135 4.67 5.24 -5.70
CA PHE A 135 5.11 4.97 -7.07
C PHE A 135 5.67 3.56 -7.17
N GLU A 136 5.10 2.76 -8.06
CA GLU A 136 5.60 1.43 -8.40
C GLU A 136 6.26 1.46 -9.77
N PHE A 137 7.35 0.71 -9.92
CA PHE A 137 8.18 0.71 -11.11
C PHE A 137 8.27 -0.73 -11.63
N PRO A 138 7.37 -1.14 -12.54
CA PRO A 138 7.47 -2.46 -13.14
C PRO A 138 8.86 -2.67 -13.77
N GLY A 139 9.54 -3.75 -13.37
CA GLY A 139 10.91 -4.06 -13.81
C GLY A 139 12.03 -3.52 -12.92
N ILE A 140 11.71 -2.74 -11.88
CA ILE A 140 12.68 -2.32 -10.85
C ILE A 140 12.27 -2.91 -9.51
N ASP A 141 13.00 -3.93 -9.05
CA ASP A 141 12.79 -4.49 -7.72
C ASP A 141 13.41 -3.57 -6.66
N ARG A 142 12.59 -2.69 -6.08
CA ARG A 142 13.00 -1.76 -5.01
C ARG A 142 13.30 -2.45 -3.68
N ALA A 143 13.06 -3.75 -3.57
CA ALA A 143 13.45 -4.59 -2.44
C ALA A 143 14.74 -5.40 -2.72
N ASP A 144 15.38 -5.19 -3.86
CA ASP A 144 16.65 -5.83 -4.21
C ASP A 144 17.82 -5.19 -3.46
N TYR A 145 18.07 -5.69 -2.26
CA TYR A 145 19.04 -5.15 -1.31
C TYR A 145 20.47 -5.69 -1.47
N PHE A 146 20.85 -6.17 -2.66
CA PHE A 146 22.16 -6.79 -2.87
C PHE A 146 23.32 -5.90 -2.41
N GLU A 147 23.23 -4.59 -2.66
CA GLU A 147 24.25 -3.63 -2.21
C GLU A 147 24.31 -3.44 -0.67
N LEU A 148 23.20 -3.66 0.05
CA LEU A 148 23.22 -3.60 1.53
C LEU A 148 23.92 -4.80 2.14
N THR A 149 23.88 -5.95 1.45
CA THR A 149 24.46 -7.20 1.95
C THR A 149 25.94 -7.35 1.59
N GLY A 150 26.52 -6.40 0.84
CA GLY A 150 27.88 -6.50 0.32
C GLY A 150 28.09 -7.62 -0.70
N LYS A 151 27.00 -8.25 -1.17
CA LYS A 151 27.06 -9.31 -2.17
C LYS A 151 27.22 -8.69 -3.57
N PRO A 152 27.98 -9.34 -4.46
CA PRO A 152 28.02 -8.95 -5.86
C PRO A 152 26.63 -9.06 -6.50
#